data_AF-A0A847HPS8-F1
#
_entry.id   AF-A0A847HPS8-F1
#
_cell.length_a   1.000
_cell.length_b   1.000
_cell.length_c   1.000
_cell.angle_alpha   90.00
_cell.angle_beta   90.00
_cell.angle_gamma   90.00
#
_symmetry.space_group_name_H-M   'P 1'
#
loop_
_entity.id
_entity.type
_entity.pdbx_description
1 polymer ?
#
loop_
_entity_poly.entity_id
_entity_poly.type
_entity_poly.pdbx_seq_one_letter_code
_entity_poly.pdbx_strand_id
1 'polypeptide(L)'
;LALLHAPETQANAALRDKLAAGILHQQRTDGSYSTYFGKDSDSGINFYPGEAMLALMQLYEKTGNEKYVQSVRSAFSYYRDYWRENRSTAFVPWHIQANLLLYKATRDQQVADFVFEMADWLIRGYQITESAYKDYVGGVPKNNPGCSTSTHMEGINDAYALAKMVGDEPRQNAYRESIRNGTRFILLSQYTPENTFYLSNRKRAIGGFRASLINNQQRNDYTQHAVSAIMKAMQNKIFE
;
A
#
# COMPACT_ATOMS: atom_id res chain seq x y z
N LEU A 1 1.44 2.55 12.09
CA LEU A 1 0.22 2.85 11.30
C LEU A 1 -1.05 2.85 12.15
N ALA A 2 -1.48 1.73 12.74
CA ALA A 2 -2.75 1.69 13.51
C ALA A 2 -2.89 2.78 14.59
N LEU A 3 -1.84 3.03 15.39
CA LEU A 3 -1.85 4.03 16.46
C LEU A 3 -2.02 5.48 15.97
N LEU A 4 -1.76 5.76 14.67
CA LEU A 4 -1.96 7.08 14.08
C LEU A 4 -3.44 7.43 13.88
N HIS A 5 -4.30 6.41 13.79
CA HIS A 5 -5.75 6.53 13.63
C HIS A 5 -6.51 6.21 14.92
N ALA A 6 -5.81 5.91 16.02
CA ALA A 6 -6.41 5.74 17.33
C ALA A 6 -6.81 7.11 17.93
N PRO A 7 -7.76 7.15 18.88
CA PRO A 7 -8.10 8.39 19.59
C PRO A 7 -6.88 9.05 20.21
N GLU A 8 -6.78 10.39 20.12
CA GLU A 8 -5.66 11.13 20.70
C GLU A 8 -5.78 11.16 22.23
N THR A 9 -4.99 10.31 22.89
CA THR A 9 -4.82 10.30 24.34
C THR A 9 -3.36 10.52 24.67
N GLN A 10 -3.06 11.02 25.88
CA GLN A 10 -1.67 11.20 26.32
C GLN A 10 -0.88 9.89 26.26
N ALA A 11 -1.51 8.77 26.63
CA ALA A 11 -0.91 7.45 26.55
C ALA A 11 -0.61 7.02 25.10
N ASN A 12 -1.55 7.24 24.17
CA ASN A 12 -1.35 6.91 22.75
C ASN A 12 -0.27 7.80 22.12
N ALA A 13 -0.23 9.09 22.45
CA ALA A 13 0.81 10.01 22.00
C ALA A 13 2.20 9.56 22.49
N ALA A 14 2.34 9.26 23.79
CA ALA A 14 3.60 8.80 24.35
C ALA A 14 4.07 7.46 23.76
N LEU A 15 3.15 6.51 23.53
CA LEU A 15 3.47 5.24 22.89
C LEU A 15 3.91 5.43 21.44
N ARG A 16 3.22 6.29 20.69
CA ARG A 16 3.55 6.63 19.31
C ARG A 16 4.95 7.23 19.20
N ASP A 17 5.32 8.14 20.10
CA ASP A 17 6.64 8.78 20.09
C ASP A 17 7.74 7.76 20.38
N LYS A 18 7.50 6.81 21.30
CA LYS A 18 8.43 5.69 21.57
C LYS A 18 8.61 4.77 20.36
N LEU A 19 7.51 4.43 19.68
CA LEU A 19 7.57 3.61 18.47
C LEU A 19 8.30 4.33 17.33
N ALA A 20 8.04 5.63 17.14
CA ALA A 20 8.75 6.44 16.16
C ALA A 20 10.25 6.51 16.46
N ALA A 21 10.62 6.71 17.72
CA ALA A 21 12.03 6.67 18.15
C ALA A 21 12.66 5.29 17.89
N GLY A 22 11.91 4.20 18.09
CA GLY A 22 12.36 2.85 17.76
C GLY A 22 12.67 2.66 16.27
N ILE A 23 11.78 3.13 15.37
CA ILE A 23 12.01 3.08 13.92
C ILE A 23 13.26 3.89 13.55
N LEU A 24 13.39 5.11 14.09
CA LEU A 24 14.56 5.97 13.81
C LEU A 24 15.87 5.33 14.30
N HIS A 25 15.85 4.68 15.46
CA HIS A 25 17.01 3.98 16.00
C HIS A 25 17.44 2.77 15.15
N GLN A 26 16.53 2.20 14.38
CA GLN A 26 16.82 1.09 13.47
C GLN A 26 17.43 1.52 12.14
N GLN A 27 17.49 2.82 11.83
CA GLN A 27 18.09 3.29 10.60
C GLN A 27 19.61 3.11 10.63
N ARG A 28 20.13 2.39 9.63
CA ARG A 28 21.56 2.16 9.40
C ARG A 28 22.18 3.35 8.66
N THR A 29 23.51 3.40 8.61
CA THR A 29 24.27 4.50 8.00
C THR A 29 24.05 4.64 6.49
N ASP A 30 23.67 3.55 5.81
CA ASP A 30 23.34 3.55 4.37
C ASP A 30 21.90 4.00 4.08
N GLY A 31 21.12 4.32 5.12
CA GLY A 31 19.73 4.75 5.05
C GLY A 31 18.71 3.61 5.19
N SER A 32 19.12 2.34 5.08
CA SER A 32 18.22 1.19 5.25
C SER A 32 17.76 1.06 6.71
N TYR A 33 16.58 0.47 6.92
CA TYR A 33 16.08 0.14 8.27
C TYR A 33 16.41 -1.31 8.62
N SER A 34 16.94 -1.54 9.82
CA SER A 34 17.03 -2.87 10.42
C SER A 34 15.64 -3.31 10.90
N THR A 35 15.03 -4.25 10.18
CA THR A 35 13.62 -4.63 10.42
C THR A 35 13.46 -5.86 11.32
N TYR A 36 14.56 -6.37 11.88
CA TYR A 36 14.59 -7.52 12.79
C TYR A 36 15.31 -7.18 14.08
N PHE A 37 14.75 -7.63 15.20
CA PHE A 37 15.37 -7.52 16.51
C PHE A 37 16.21 -8.76 16.80
N GLY A 38 17.49 -8.57 17.13
CA GLY A 38 18.38 -9.63 17.61
C GLY A 38 18.85 -10.64 16.56
N LYS A 39 18.56 -10.41 15.27
CA LYS A 39 19.09 -11.17 14.14
C LYS A 39 19.23 -10.25 12.92
N ASP A 40 20.32 -10.39 12.19
CA ASP A 40 20.44 -9.85 10.84
C ASP A 40 19.73 -10.81 9.87
N SER A 41 18.45 -10.57 9.65
CA SER A 41 17.65 -11.21 8.61
C SER A 41 17.01 -10.12 7.77
N ASP A 42 16.95 -10.32 6.45
CA ASP A 42 16.31 -9.36 5.54
C ASP A 42 15.06 -9.94 4.85
N SER A 43 14.46 -11.03 5.39
CA SER A 43 13.32 -11.69 4.73
C SER A 43 12.06 -10.81 4.59
N GLY A 44 12.02 -9.65 5.27
CA GLY A 44 10.93 -8.68 5.24
C GLY A 44 11.23 -7.38 4.48
N ILE A 45 12.36 -7.28 3.78
CA ILE A 45 12.81 -6.04 3.11
C ILE A 45 11.80 -5.49 2.09
N ASN A 46 10.96 -6.35 1.52
CA ASN A 46 9.89 -5.97 0.58
C ASN A 46 8.62 -5.45 1.26
N PHE A 47 8.56 -5.37 2.59
CA PHE A 47 7.35 -4.97 3.32
C PHE A 47 7.66 -3.94 4.39
N TYR A 48 8.45 -4.34 5.38
CA TYR A 48 8.61 -3.62 6.64
C TYR A 48 9.26 -2.24 6.47
N PRO A 49 10.27 -2.03 5.61
CA PRO A 49 10.81 -0.70 5.39
C PRO A 49 9.81 0.28 4.80
N GLY A 50 8.99 -0.15 3.83
CA GLY A 50 7.95 0.68 3.26
C GLY A 50 6.90 1.08 4.29
N GLU A 51 6.49 0.15 5.17
CA GLU A 51 5.58 0.43 6.29
C GLU A 51 6.19 1.41 7.31
N ALA A 52 7.48 1.25 7.62
CA ALA A 52 8.22 2.15 8.50
C ALA A 52 8.29 3.56 7.90
N MET A 53 8.67 3.68 6.63
CA MET A 53 8.69 4.96 5.90
C MET A 53 7.30 5.62 5.89
N LEU A 54 6.25 4.86 5.58
CA LEU A 54 4.88 5.36 5.58
C LEU A 54 4.46 5.88 6.97
N ALA A 55 4.80 5.14 8.04
CA ALA A 55 4.50 5.56 9.40
C ALA A 55 5.21 6.86 9.79
N LEU A 56 6.50 7.00 9.45
CA LEU A 56 7.26 8.23 9.69
C LEU A 56 6.71 9.42 8.89
N MET A 57 6.32 9.21 7.62
CA MET A 57 5.75 10.28 6.82
C MET A 57 4.35 10.72 7.30
N GLN A 58 3.50 9.79 7.74
CA GLN A 58 2.22 10.15 8.36
C GLN A 58 2.41 10.86 9.71
N LEU A 59 3.46 10.51 10.46
CA LEU A 59 3.85 11.27 11.66
C LEU A 59 4.27 12.69 11.31
N TYR A 60 5.05 12.86 10.25
CA TYR A 60 5.42 14.19 9.75
C TYR A 60 4.18 15.03 9.40
N GLU A 61 3.22 14.50 8.65
CA GLU A 61 1.98 15.24 8.35
C GLU A 61 1.23 15.68 9.61
N LYS A 62 1.32 14.90 10.70
CA LYS A 62 0.65 15.19 11.97
C LYS A 62 1.43 16.15 12.88
N THR A 63 2.76 16.14 12.84
CA THR A 63 3.59 16.87 13.82
C THR A 63 4.50 17.93 13.21
N GLY A 64 4.69 17.95 11.89
CA GLY A 64 5.66 18.81 11.20
C GLY A 64 7.12 18.55 11.59
N ASN A 65 7.45 17.38 12.15
CA ASN A 65 8.81 17.13 12.64
C ASN A 65 9.72 16.63 11.52
N GLU A 66 10.60 17.51 11.05
CA GLU A 66 11.51 17.28 9.92
C GLU A 66 12.43 16.06 10.06
N LYS A 67 12.70 15.59 11.28
CA LYS A 67 13.53 14.39 11.49
C LYS A 67 12.98 13.16 10.75
N TYR A 68 11.65 13.09 10.60
CA TYR A 68 10.98 12.00 9.90
C TYR A 68 11.21 12.09 8.38
N VAL A 69 11.11 13.29 7.81
CA VAL A 69 11.40 13.52 6.39
C VAL A 69 12.87 13.22 6.08
N GLN A 70 13.79 13.65 6.95
CA GLN A 70 15.23 13.39 6.79
C GLN A 70 15.53 11.88 6.78
N SER A 71 14.96 11.15 7.73
CA SER A 71 15.12 9.69 7.82
C SER A 71 14.57 8.99 6.57
N VAL A 72 13.35 9.34 6.14
CA VAL A 72 12.72 8.73 4.95
C VAL A 72 13.45 9.10 3.66
N ARG A 73 13.99 10.33 3.54
CA ARG A 73 14.79 10.75 2.39
C ARG A 73 16.10 9.95 2.28
N SER A 74 16.76 9.67 3.41
CA SER A 74 17.94 8.80 3.42
C SER A 74 17.60 7.37 2.99
N ALA A 75 16.48 6.83 3.49
CA ALA A 75 16.00 5.50 3.13
C ALA A 75 15.58 5.38 1.65
N PHE A 76 14.99 6.44 1.08
CA PHE A 76 14.52 6.46 -0.29
C PHE A 76 15.60 6.06 -1.30
N SER A 77 16.80 6.63 -1.20
CA SER A 77 17.90 6.32 -2.13
C SER A 77 18.27 4.84 -2.11
N TYR A 78 18.45 4.27 -0.90
CA TYR A 78 18.77 2.86 -0.72
C TYR A 78 17.70 1.96 -1.31
N TYR A 79 16.43 2.20 -0.96
CA TYR A 79 15.34 1.31 -1.37
C TYR A 79 14.95 1.45 -2.84
N ARG A 80 15.17 2.62 -3.45
CA ARG A 80 15.05 2.80 -4.90
C ARG A 80 16.04 1.90 -5.64
N ASP A 81 17.30 1.96 -5.24
CA ASP A 81 18.37 1.21 -5.92
C ASP A 81 18.20 -0.29 -5.67
N TYR A 82 17.90 -0.68 -4.43
CA TYR A 82 17.56 -2.06 -4.07
C TYR A 82 16.42 -2.63 -4.93
N TRP A 83 15.30 -1.91 -5.07
CA TRP A 83 14.16 -2.42 -5.83
C TRP A 83 14.46 -2.56 -7.31
N ARG A 84 15.26 -1.65 -7.91
CA ARG A 84 15.65 -1.76 -9.31
C ARG A 84 16.45 -3.04 -9.60
N GLU A 85 17.25 -3.49 -8.63
CA GLU A 85 18.00 -4.74 -8.70
C GLU A 85 17.18 -5.97 -8.29
N ASN A 86 16.14 -5.79 -7.46
CA ASN A 86 15.40 -6.87 -6.78
C ASN A 86 13.88 -6.70 -6.91
N ARG A 87 13.40 -6.38 -8.12
CA ARG A 87 11.99 -6.01 -8.34
C ARG A 87 11.01 -7.03 -7.77
N SER A 88 10.13 -6.55 -6.92
CA SER A 88 9.09 -7.35 -6.25
C SER A 88 7.78 -6.59 -6.25
N THR A 89 6.66 -7.29 -6.53
CA THR A 89 5.32 -6.71 -6.46
C THR A 89 4.93 -6.35 -5.03
N ALA A 90 5.40 -7.13 -4.06
CA ALA A 90 5.16 -6.90 -2.63
C ALA A 90 5.71 -5.56 -2.12
N PHE A 91 6.84 -5.11 -2.69
CA PHE A 91 7.49 -3.85 -2.34
C PHE A 91 6.68 -2.63 -2.76
N VAL A 92 6.08 -2.71 -3.95
CA VAL A 92 5.46 -1.58 -4.66
C VAL A 92 4.43 -0.81 -3.82
N PRO A 93 3.39 -1.43 -3.23
CA PRO A 93 2.31 -0.67 -2.62
C PRO A 93 2.75 0.13 -1.40
N TRP A 94 3.62 -0.40 -0.55
CA TRP A 94 4.08 0.30 0.64
C TRP A 94 4.96 1.50 0.28
N HIS A 95 5.89 1.30 -0.65
CA HIS A 95 6.81 2.36 -1.07
C HIS A 95 6.09 3.44 -1.89
N ILE A 96 5.11 3.12 -2.73
CA ILE A 96 4.33 4.17 -3.42
C ILE A 96 3.61 5.06 -2.39
N GLN A 97 2.95 4.48 -1.39
CA GLN A 97 2.24 5.26 -0.38
C GLN A 97 3.19 6.17 0.41
N ALA A 98 4.33 5.63 0.86
CA ALA A 98 5.33 6.43 1.57
C ALA A 98 5.92 7.54 0.69
N ASN A 99 6.22 7.24 -0.58
CA ASN A 99 6.86 8.16 -1.50
C ASN A 99 5.91 9.26 -2.00
N LEU A 100 4.60 9.02 -2.06
CA LEU A 100 3.62 10.10 -2.29
C LEU A 100 3.75 11.17 -1.19
N LEU A 101 3.80 10.75 0.07
CA LEU A 101 3.94 11.68 1.20
C LEU A 101 5.29 12.37 1.20
N LEU A 102 6.37 11.63 0.88
CA LEU A 102 7.70 12.22 0.74
C LEU A 102 7.70 13.28 -0.37
N TYR A 103 7.12 13.00 -1.53
CA TYR A 103 7.00 13.97 -2.62
C TYR A 103 6.21 15.21 -2.21
N LYS A 104 5.10 15.06 -1.48
CA LYS A 104 4.33 16.20 -0.96
C LYS A 104 5.19 17.11 -0.07
N ALA A 105 6.03 16.50 0.77
CA ALA A 105 6.90 17.22 1.70
C ALA A 105 8.11 17.88 1.01
N THR A 106 8.67 17.27 -0.03
CA THR A 106 9.97 17.69 -0.57
C THR A 106 9.91 18.26 -1.98
N ARG A 107 8.87 17.91 -2.75
CA ARG A 107 8.75 18.17 -4.19
C ARG A 107 9.91 17.61 -5.02
N ASP A 108 10.61 16.61 -4.50
CA ASP A 108 11.73 15.96 -5.19
C ASP A 108 11.22 15.11 -6.36
N GLN A 109 11.55 15.52 -7.58
CA GLN A 109 11.07 14.86 -8.79
C GLN A 109 11.56 13.41 -8.90
N GLN A 110 12.72 13.05 -8.35
CA GLN A 110 13.20 11.67 -8.36
C GLN A 110 12.25 10.73 -7.60
N VAL A 111 11.60 11.24 -6.56
CA VAL A 111 10.61 10.48 -5.78
C VAL A 111 9.35 10.23 -6.62
N ALA A 112 8.89 11.24 -7.37
CA ALA A 112 7.74 11.07 -8.25
C ALA A 112 8.02 10.12 -9.42
N ASP A 113 9.18 10.27 -10.06
CA ASP A 113 9.61 9.40 -11.15
C ASP A 113 9.68 7.93 -10.69
N PHE A 114 10.15 7.69 -9.46
CA PHE A 114 10.20 6.34 -8.90
C PHE A 114 8.81 5.77 -8.56
N VAL A 115 7.88 6.59 -8.06
CA VAL A 115 6.48 6.18 -7.87
C VAL A 115 5.88 5.71 -9.20
N PHE A 116 6.08 6.49 -10.27
CA PHE A 116 5.59 6.14 -11.60
C PHE A 116 6.29 4.91 -12.18
N GLU A 117 7.60 4.77 -12.00
CA GLU A 117 8.35 3.58 -12.43
C GLU A 117 7.74 2.31 -11.83
N MET A 118 7.50 2.29 -10.53
CA MET A 118 6.90 1.14 -9.84
C MET A 118 5.46 0.88 -10.26
N ALA A 119 4.63 1.93 -10.36
CA ALA A 119 3.22 1.81 -10.74
C ALA A 119 3.06 1.31 -12.18
N ASP A 120 3.82 1.89 -13.13
CA ASP A 120 3.82 1.51 -14.53
C ASP A 120 4.27 0.05 -14.71
N TRP A 121 5.32 -0.35 -14.00
CA TRP A 121 5.81 -1.74 -14.00
C TRP A 121 4.75 -2.72 -13.46
N LEU A 122 4.09 -2.37 -12.35
CA LEU A 122 3.09 -3.24 -11.72
C LEU A 122 1.87 -3.45 -12.62
N ILE A 123 1.24 -2.38 -13.12
CA ILE A 123 -0.01 -2.51 -13.87
C ILE A 123 0.20 -3.19 -15.23
N ARG A 124 1.32 -2.91 -15.91
CA ARG A 124 1.63 -3.52 -17.22
C ARG A 124 2.04 -4.98 -17.06
N GLY A 125 2.94 -5.24 -16.11
CA GLY A 125 3.53 -6.55 -15.91
C GLY A 125 2.63 -7.53 -15.16
N TYR A 126 1.88 -7.06 -14.16
CA TYR A 126 1.37 -7.92 -13.08
C TYR A 126 -0.11 -7.75 -12.75
N GLN A 127 -0.86 -6.87 -13.42
CA GLN A 127 -2.32 -6.86 -13.33
C GLN A 127 -2.98 -7.68 -14.45
N ILE A 128 -3.95 -8.52 -14.11
CA ILE A 128 -4.70 -9.30 -15.10
C ILE A 128 -5.59 -8.33 -15.90
N THR A 129 -5.24 -8.10 -17.17
CA THR A 129 -6.06 -7.31 -18.11
C THR A 129 -7.03 -8.19 -18.90
N GLU A 130 -6.67 -9.46 -19.12
CA GLU A 130 -7.46 -10.42 -19.86
C GLU A 130 -7.36 -11.81 -19.22
N SER A 131 -8.47 -12.54 -19.24
CA SER A 131 -8.57 -13.92 -18.74
C SER A 131 -9.76 -14.64 -19.38
N ALA A 132 -9.65 -15.95 -19.52
CA ALA A 132 -10.79 -16.83 -19.84
C ALA A 132 -11.84 -16.79 -18.71
N TYR A 133 -11.37 -16.63 -17.47
CA TYR A 133 -12.22 -16.43 -16.29
C TYR A 133 -12.32 -14.93 -16.01
N LYS A 134 -13.39 -14.30 -16.51
CA LYS A 134 -13.58 -12.83 -16.44
C LYS A 134 -13.53 -12.27 -15.02
N ASP A 135 -13.85 -13.07 -14.01
CA ASP A 135 -13.77 -12.65 -12.61
C ASP A 135 -12.37 -12.35 -12.10
N TYR A 136 -11.34 -12.91 -12.75
CA TYR A 136 -9.94 -12.65 -12.42
C TYR A 136 -9.41 -11.32 -12.97
N VAL A 137 -10.09 -10.69 -13.94
CA VAL A 137 -9.67 -9.40 -14.49
C VAL A 137 -9.60 -8.35 -13.38
N GLY A 138 -8.50 -7.60 -13.36
CA GLY A 138 -8.17 -6.63 -12.32
C GLY A 138 -7.31 -7.17 -11.16
N GLY A 139 -7.21 -8.49 -11.00
CA GLY A 139 -6.43 -9.12 -9.95
C GLY A 139 -4.93 -8.87 -10.05
N VAL A 140 -4.26 -8.73 -8.89
CA VAL A 140 -2.80 -8.51 -8.78
C VAL A 140 -2.21 -9.34 -7.62
N PRO A 141 -1.10 -10.08 -7.81
CA PRO A 141 -0.36 -10.26 -9.06
C PRO A 141 -0.99 -11.32 -9.99
N LYS A 142 -0.73 -11.24 -11.30
CA LYS A 142 -1.28 -12.14 -12.35
C LYS A 142 -1.26 -13.63 -12.01
N ASN A 143 -0.18 -14.12 -11.40
CA ASN A 143 0.00 -15.55 -11.16
C ASN A 143 -0.80 -16.08 -9.97
N ASN A 144 -1.17 -15.21 -9.02
CA ASN A 144 -1.90 -15.61 -7.81
C ASN A 144 -2.65 -14.41 -7.22
N PRO A 145 -3.70 -13.92 -7.91
CA PRO A 145 -4.44 -12.76 -7.44
C PRO A 145 -5.32 -13.14 -6.25
N GLY A 146 -5.30 -12.29 -5.23
CA GLY A 146 -6.10 -12.46 -4.01
C GLY A 146 -6.24 -11.16 -3.26
N CYS A 147 -6.28 -11.23 -1.93
CA CYS A 147 -6.36 -10.08 -1.03
C CYS A 147 -5.20 -9.09 -1.23
N SER A 148 -4.05 -9.54 -1.75
CA SER A 148 -2.95 -8.66 -2.14
C SER A 148 -3.37 -7.63 -3.19
N THR A 149 -4.38 -7.91 -4.03
CA THR A 149 -4.91 -6.94 -4.99
C THR A 149 -5.32 -5.64 -4.30
N SER A 150 -5.90 -5.74 -3.09
CA SER A 150 -6.28 -4.58 -2.28
C SER A 150 -5.07 -3.72 -1.93
N THR A 151 -4.00 -4.30 -1.40
CA THR A 151 -2.77 -3.57 -1.06
C THR A 151 -2.15 -2.91 -2.28
N HIS A 152 -2.10 -3.61 -3.42
CA HIS A 152 -1.64 -3.02 -4.69
C HIS A 152 -2.51 -1.82 -5.12
N MET A 153 -3.84 -1.93 -5.00
CA MET A 153 -4.74 -0.83 -5.34
C MET A 153 -4.64 0.36 -4.38
N GLU A 154 -4.23 0.18 -3.13
CA GLU A 154 -3.87 1.31 -2.26
C GLU A 154 -2.69 2.10 -2.80
N GLY A 155 -1.68 1.41 -3.33
CA GLY A 155 -0.52 2.04 -3.98
C GLY A 155 -0.90 2.72 -5.30
N ILE A 156 -1.62 2.03 -6.19
CA ILE A 156 -1.99 2.61 -7.49
C ILE A 156 -2.92 3.82 -7.33
N ASN A 157 -3.78 3.85 -6.32
CA ASN A 157 -4.54 5.06 -5.97
C ASN A 157 -3.64 6.24 -5.59
N ASP A 158 -2.55 6.00 -4.86
CA ASP A 158 -1.62 7.06 -4.47
C ASP A 158 -0.75 7.51 -5.67
N ALA A 159 -0.38 6.60 -6.57
CA ALA A 159 0.24 6.95 -7.84
C ALA A 159 -0.69 7.78 -8.74
N TYR A 160 -1.99 7.47 -8.76
CA TYR A 160 -3.01 8.27 -9.43
C TYR A 160 -3.12 9.67 -8.83
N ALA A 161 -3.17 9.78 -7.50
CA ALA A 161 -3.18 11.07 -6.82
C ALA A 161 -1.95 11.91 -7.17
N LEU A 162 -0.77 11.28 -7.24
CA LEU A 162 0.46 11.94 -7.69
C LEU A 162 0.39 12.39 -9.14
N ALA A 163 -0.08 11.53 -10.05
CA ALA A 163 -0.25 11.86 -11.47
C ALA A 163 -1.15 13.08 -11.66
N LYS A 164 -2.23 13.20 -10.85
CA LYS A 164 -3.06 14.42 -10.81
C LYS A 164 -2.29 15.64 -10.32
N MET A 165 -1.52 15.51 -9.25
CA MET A 165 -0.75 16.62 -8.68
C MET A 165 0.27 17.21 -9.66
N VAL A 166 0.86 16.38 -10.53
CA VAL A 166 1.87 16.81 -11.51
C VAL A 166 1.31 17.03 -12.92
N GLY A 167 0.00 16.82 -13.14
CA GLY A 167 -0.64 17.03 -14.43
C GLY A 167 -0.35 15.97 -15.50
N ASP A 168 0.01 14.74 -15.12
CA ASP A 168 0.30 13.65 -16.06
C ASP A 168 -1.00 12.93 -16.47
N GLU A 169 -1.68 13.45 -17.50
CA GLU A 169 -2.96 12.89 -17.98
C GLU A 169 -2.86 11.45 -18.50
N PRO A 170 -1.83 11.06 -19.29
CA PRO A 170 -1.67 9.67 -19.72
C PRO A 170 -1.65 8.68 -18.54
N ARG A 171 -0.89 8.98 -17.47
CA ARG A 171 -0.85 8.12 -16.28
C ARG A 171 -2.15 8.17 -15.49
N GLN A 172 -2.80 9.33 -15.38
CA GLN A 172 -4.12 9.43 -14.75
C GLN A 172 -5.13 8.47 -15.40
N ASN A 173 -5.18 8.43 -16.73
CA ASN A 173 -6.09 7.55 -17.46
C ASN A 173 -5.74 6.07 -17.26
N ALA A 174 -4.47 5.71 -17.38
CA ALA A 174 -4.01 4.33 -17.19
C ALA A 174 -4.28 3.82 -15.76
N TYR A 175 -3.95 4.63 -14.75
CA TYR A 175 -4.15 4.26 -13.35
C TYR A 175 -5.64 4.23 -12.99
N ARG A 176 -6.46 5.14 -13.53
CA ARG A 176 -7.92 5.10 -13.32
C ARG A 176 -8.51 3.77 -13.79
N GLU A 177 -8.16 3.31 -14.99
CA GLU A 177 -8.65 2.04 -15.52
C GLU A 177 -8.14 0.84 -14.70
N SER A 178 -6.87 0.87 -14.31
CA SER A 178 -6.29 -0.12 -13.40
C SER A 178 -7.05 -0.22 -12.08
N ILE A 179 -7.37 0.92 -11.45
CA ILE A 179 -8.10 0.99 -10.18
C ILE A 179 -9.54 0.51 -10.33
N ARG A 180 -10.22 0.83 -11.45
CA ARG A 180 -11.59 0.33 -11.72
C ARG A 180 -11.62 -1.19 -11.76
N ASN A 181 -10.72 -1.79 -12.54
CA ASN A 181 -10.63 -3.24 -12.66
C ASN A 181 -10.22 -3.90 -11.33
N GLY A 182 -9.22 -3.36 -10.64
CA GLY A 182 -8.80 -3.87 -9.33
C GLY A 182 -9.90 -3.76 -8.27
N THR A 183 -10.64 -2.66 -8.25
CA THR A 183 -11.79 -2.50 -7.33
C THR A 183 -12.89 -3.50 -7.61
N ARG A 184 -13.20 -3.75 -8.89
CA ARG A 184 -14.14 -4.81 -9.27
C ARG A 184 -13.70 -6.17 -8.71
N PHE A 185 -12.42 -6.54 -8.88
CA PHE A 185 -11.89 -7.80 -8.34
C PHE A 185 -12.02 -7.87 -6.81
N ILE A 186 -11.71 -6.77 -6.10
CA ILE A 186 -11.84 -6.69 -4.64
C ILE A 186 -13.30 -6.90 -4.20
N LEU A 187 -14.26 -6.29 -4.89
CA LEU A 187 -15.69 -6.46 -4.55
C LEU A 187 -16.18 -7.90 -4.76
N LEU A 188 -15.64 -8.63 -5.75
CA LEU A 188 -15.94 -10.06 -5.92
C LEU A 188 -15.45 -10.94 -4.77
N SER A 189 -14.48 -10.48 -3.97
CA SER A 189 -14.04 -11.19 -2.77
C SER A 189 -14.85 -10.82 -1.51
N GLN A 190 -15.83 -9.92 -1.60
CA GLN A 190 -16.67 -9.58 -0.45
C GLN A 190 -17.69 -10.68 -0.14
N TYR A 191 -17.87 -10.98 1.14
CA TYR A 191 -19.00 -11.77 1.62
C TYR A 191 -20.27 -10.92 1.68
N THR A 192 -21.31 -11.39 1.01
CA THR A 192 -22.64 -10.79 0.97
C THR A 192 -23.69 -11.77 1.51
N PRO A 193 -24.91 -11.33 1.84
CA PRO A 193 -25.97 -12.25 2.24
C PRO A 193 -26.20 -13.38 1.22
N GLU A 194 -26.02 -13.10 -0.08
CA GLU A 194 -26.30 -14.02 -1.19
C GLU A 194 -25.23 -15.10 -1.36
N ASN A 195 -23.97 -14.83 -0.97
CA ASN A 195 -22.84 -15.74 -1.22
C ASN A 195 -22.31 -16.46 0.04
N THR A 196 -23.01 -16.34 1.18
CA THR A 196 -22.57 -16.91 2.47
C THR A 196 -23.31 -18.19 2.87
N PHE A 197 -24.17 -18.76 2.01
CA PHE A 197 -25.03 -19.90 2.34
C PHE A 197 -24.29 -21.16 2.81
N TYR A 198 -23.02 -21.35 2.43
CA TYR A 198 -22.21 -22.52 2.80
C TYR A 198 -21.36 -22.30 4.07
N LEU A 199 -21.35 -21.10 4.66
CA LEU A 199 -20.54 -20.79 5.84
C LEU A 199 -21.25 -21.15 7.15
N SER A 200 -20.50 -21.65 8.12
CA SER A 200 -21.00 -22.01 9.45
C SER A 200 -21.46 -20.79 10.28
N ASN A 201 -20.86 -19.62 10.05
CA ASN A 201 -21.13 -18.38 10.80
C ASN A 201 -21.43 -17.20 9.85
N ARG A 202 -22.45 -17.35 9.01
CA ARG A 202 -22.81 -16.40 7.93
C ARG A 202 -22.85 -14.94 8.38
N LYS A 203 -23.56 -14.66 9.48
CA LYS A 203 -23.74 -13.29 10.02
C LYS A 203 -22.42 -12.60 10.37
N ARG A 204 -21.38 -13.35 10.77
CA ARG A 204 -20.07 -12.79 11.13
C ARG A 204 -19.16 -12.57 9.92
N ALA A 205 -19.43 -13.23 8.80
CA ALA A 205 -18.62 -13.13 7.59
C ALA A 205 -19.04 -11.96 6.70
N ILE A 206 -20.35 -11.65 6.66
CA ILE A 206 -20.92 -10.58 5.82
C ILE A 206 -20.18 -9.26 6.01
N GLY A 207 -19.84 -8.62 4.88
CA GLY A 207 -19.07 -7.37 4.81
C GLY A 207 -17.56 -7.57 4.78
N GLY A 208 -17.05 -8.72 5.26
CA GLY A 208 -15.64 -9.07 5.20
C GLY A 208 -15.19 -9.52 3.82
N PHE A 209 -13.87 -9.55 3.62
CA PHE A 209 -13.25 -9.93 2.36
C PHE A 209 -12.42 -11.21 2.52
N ARG A 210 -12.60 -12.15 1.59
CA ARG A 210 -11.89 -13.43 1.58
C ARG A 210 -10.51 -13.33 0.90
N ALA A 211 -9.63 -14.30 1.19
CA ALA A 211 -8.25 -14.30 0.74
C ALA A 211 -8.11 -14.33 -0.79
N SER A 212 -9.01 -15.02 -1.50
CA SER A 212 -9.10 -14.99 -2.97
C SER A 212 -10.48 -15.50 -3.42
N LEU A 213 -10.76 -15.49 -4.72
CA LEU A 213 -12.03 -15.99 -5.26
C LEU A 213 -12.31 -17.48 -4.93
N ILE A 214 -11.26 -18.24 -4.59
CA ILE A 214 -11.33 -19.67 -4.29
C ILE A 214 -10.91 -20.03 -2.85
N ASN A 215 -10.29 -19.10 -2.12
CA ASN A 215 -9.91 -19.29 -0.72
C ASN A 215 -10.79 -18.43 0.19
N ASN A 216 -11.62 -19.12 0.97
CA ASN A 216 -12.63 -18.54 1.87
C ASN A 216 -12.07 -18.03 3.22
N GLN A 217 -10.75 -18.05 3.43
CA GLN A 217 -10.17 -17.50 4.64
C GLN A 217 -10.42 -15.99 4.71
N GLN A 218 -10.92 -15.52 5.85
CA GLN A 218 -11.09 -14.11 6.16
C GLN A 218 -10.15 -13.74 7.30
N ARG A 219 -9.45 -12.62 7.15
CA ARG A 219 -8.62 -12.01 8.19
C ARG A 219 -8.87 -10.50 8.26
N ASN A 220 -8.54 -9.90 9.39
CA ASN A 220 -8.74 -8.47 9.61
C ASN A 220 -7.96 -7.64 8.57
N ASP A 221 -6.70 -7.98 8.31
CA ASP A 221 -5.86 -7.30 7.33
C ASP A 221 -6.45 -7.35 5.91
N TYR A 222 -7.08 -8.45 5.50
CA TYR A 222 -7.71 -8.55 4.17
C TYR A 222 -8.84 -7.54 4.02
N THR A 223 -9.67 -7.43 5.05
CA THR A 223 -10.80 -6.49 5.08
C THR A 223 -10.29 -5.05 5.18
N GLN A 224 -9.28 -4.79 6.01
CA GLN A 224 -8.68 -3.47 6.17
C GLN A 224 -8.09 -2.95 4.86
N HIS A 225 -7.28 -3.74 4.15
CA HIS A 225 -6.72 -3.34 2.86
C HIS A 225 -7.80 -3.13 1.81
N ALA A 226 -8.81 -4.02 1.74
CA ALA A 226 -9.91 -3.89 0.79
C ALA A 226 -10.67 -2.57 0.98
N VAL A 227 -11.06 -2.26 2.22
CA VAL A 227 -11.78 -1.02 2.55
C VAL A 227 -10.89 0.20 2.30
N SER A 228 -9.61 0.15 2.66
CA SER A 228 -8.66 1.24 2.40
C SER A 228 -8.52 1.55 0.90
N ALA A 229 -8.34 0.52 0.06
CA ALA A 229 -8.26 0.67 -1.39
C ALA A 229 -9.53 1.30 -1.98
N ILE A 230 -10.71 0.85 -1.54
CA ILE A 230 -12.00 1.37 -1.99
C ILE A 230 -12.18 2.83 -1.55
N MET A 231 -11.86 3.17 -0.29
CA MET A 231 -11.94 4.54 0.20
C MET A 231 -11.04 5.48 -0.60
N LYS A 232 -9.80 5.08 -0.90
CA LYS A 232 -8.91 5.88 -1.75
C LYS A 232 -9.46 6.04 -3.16
N ALA A 233 -10.04 5.00 -3.75
CA ALA A 233 -10.68 5.09 -5.06
C ALA A 233 -11.86 6.07 -5.07
N MET A 234 -12.65 6.11 -3.99
CA MET A 234 -13.72 7.09 -3.82
C MET A 234 -13.19 8.52 -3.66
N GLN A 235 -12.17 8.72 -2.82
CA GLN A 235 -11.51 10.02 -2.64
C GLN A 235 -10.91 10.56 -3.94
N ASN A 236 -10.36 9.67 -4.75
CA ASN A 236 -9.82 9.98 -6.07
C ASN A 236 -10.88 10.20 -7.15
N LYS A 237 -12.17 9.96 -6.85
CA LYS A 237 -13.30 10.07 -7.79
C LYS A 237 -13.08 9.19 -9.03
N ILE A 238 -12.67 7.95 -8.79
CA ILE A 238 -12.36 7.00 -9.87
C ILE A 238 -13.60 6.62 -10.68
N PHE A 239 -14.77 6.60 -10.02
CA PHE A 239 -16.05 6.13 -10.57
C PHE A 239 -17.01 7.26 -11.00
N GLU A 240 -16.59 8.52 -10.86
CA GLU A 240 -17.30 9.70 -11.39
C GLU A 240 -16.94 9.95 -12.86
#